data_AF-A0A934JUE0-F1
#
_entry.id   AF-A0A934JUE0-F1
#
_cell.length_a   1.000
_cell.length_b   1.000
_cell.length_c   1.000
_cell.angle_alpha   90.00
_cell.angle_beta   90.00
_cell.angle_gamma   90.00
#
_symmetry.space_group_name_H-M   'P 1'
#
loop_
_entity.id
_entity.type
_entity.pdbx_description
1 polymer ?
#
loop_
_entity_poly.entity_id
_entity_poly.type
_entity_poly.pdbx_seq_one_letter_code
_entity_poly.pdbx_strand_id
1 'polypeptide(L)' 'MMIVDLVDEIDFKERLIALGAPVTLEQDLMDVQEAVLAWIKEYPEQTPFVKDLCAAMQSDDITVLPEVSNVMASFA' A
#
# COMPACT_ATOMS: atom_id res chain seq x y z
N MET A 1 9.46 9.94 -23.46
CA MET A 1 10.14 9.06 -22.50
C MET A 1 9.12 8.80 -21.41
N MET A 2 8.46 7.64 -21.39
CA MET A 2 7.61 7.30 -20.24
C MET A 2 8.58 6.92 -19.12
N ILE A 3 8.71 7.78 -18.12
CA ILE A 3 9.29 7.38 -16.84
C ILE A 3 8.16 6.59 -16.19
N VAL A 4 8.25 5.26 -16.29
CA VAL A 4 7.33 4.36 -15.61
C VAL A 4 7.65 4.49 -14.12
N ASP A 5 6.66 4.86 -13.32
CA ASP A 5 6.82 4.97 -11.86
C ASP A 5 7.00 3.54 -11.33
N LEU A 6 8.14 3.24 -10.71
CA LEU A 6 8.35 1.96 -10.05
C LEU A 6 7.92 2.13 -8.60
N VAL A 7 6.91 1.38 -8.17
CA VAL A 7 6.50 1.30 -6.78
C VAL A 7 7.20 0.12 -6.14
N ASP A 8 8.13 0.41 -5.25
CA ASP A 8 8.75 -0.56 -4.37
C ASP A 8 8.10 -0.59 -2.97
N GLU A 9 8.69 -1.38 -2.07
CA GLU A 9 8.25 -1.49 -0.68
C GLU A 9 8.24 -0.13 0.05
N ILE A 10 9.27 0.70 -0.16
CA ILE A 10 9.42 1.98 0.50
C ILE A 10 8.35 2.95 -0.01
N ASP A 11 8.14 3.03 -1.33
CA ASP A 11 7.07 3.85 -1.92
C ASP A 11 5.70 3.47 -1.35
N PHE A 12 5.43 2.18 -1.23
CA PHE A 12 4.17 1.69 -0.67
C PHE A 12 3.99 2.11 0.78
N LYS A 13 5.01 1.92 1.62
CA LYS A 13 4.99 2.31 3.03
C LYS A 13 4.86 3.83 3.19
N GLU A 14 5.57 4.63 2.41
CA GLU A 14 5.46 6.10 2.45
C GLU A 14 4.04 6.58 2.14
N ARG A 15 3.39 5.99 1.13
CA ARG A 15 2.00 6.35 0.81
C ARG A 15 1.01 5.90 1.89
N LEU A 16 1.23 4.75 2.52
CA LEU A 16 0.43 4.32 3.68
C LEU A 16 0.60 5.27 4.87
N ILE A 17 1.83 5.69 5.18
CA ILE A 17 2.11 6.67 6.23
C ILE A 17 1.43 8.00 5.91
N ALA A 18 1.44 8.43 4.65
CA ALA A 18 0.76 9.65 4.21
C ALA A 18 -0.78 9.56 4.36
N LEU A 19 -1.36 8.36 4.27
CA LEU A 19 -2.77 8.11 4.61
C LEU A 19 -3.04 8.09 6.12
N GLY A 20 -2.01 8.07 6.96
CA GLY A 20 -2.12 7.97 8.42
C GLY A 20 -2.16 6.53 8.94
N ALA A 21 -1.78 5.53 8.12
CA ALA A 21 -1.68 4.16 8.58
C ALA A 21 -0.58 4.04 9.66
N PRO A 22 -0.79 3.21 10.70
CA PRO A 22 0.15 3.02 11.80
C PRO A 22 1.29 2.07 11.39
N VAL A 23 2.04 2.45 10.37
CA VAL A 23 3.16 1.67 9.82
C VAL A 23 4.45 2.50 9.82
N THR A 24 5.60 1.83 9.77
CA THR A 24 6.91 2.48 9.66
C THR A 24 7.72 1.88 8.51
N LEU A 25 8.73 2.63 8.05
CA LEU A 25 9.61 2.18 6.97
C LEU A 25 10.45 0.95 7.34
N GLU A 26 10.72 0.77 8.64
CA GLU A 26 11.56 -0.29 9.19
C GLU A 26 10.85 -1.65 9.30
N GLN A 27 9.53 -1.69 9.22
CA GLN A 27 8.74 -2.93 9.28
C GLN A 27 8.83 -3.72 7.98
N ASP A 28 8.83 -5.04 8.04
CA ASP A 28 8.73 -5.86 6.83
C ASP A 28 7.32 -5.72 6.20
N LEU A 29 7.21 -5.95 4.88
CA LEU A 29 5.92 -5.93 4.16
C LEU A 29 4.81 -6.76 4.83
N MET A 30 5.17 -7.88 5.47
CA MET A 30 4.23 -8.74 6.17
C MET A 30 3.65 -8.06 7.42
N ASP A 31 4.49 -7.43 8.23
CA ASP A 31 4.05 -6.66 9.40
C ASP A 31 3.22 -5.44 8.99
N VAL A 32 3.60 -4.78 7.89
CA VAL A 32 2.83 -3.68 7.28
C VAL A 32 1.45 -4.18 6.88
N GLN A 33 1.35 -5.34 6.24
CA GLN A 33 0.08 -5.93 5.85
C GLN A 33 -0.81 -6.19 7.07
N GLU A 34 -0.28 -6.81 8.11
CA GLU A 34 -1.03 -7.11 9.33
C GLU A 34 -1.47 -5.83 10.05
N ALA A 35 -0.59 -4.83 10.16
CA ALA A 35 -0.88 -3.55 10.78
C ALA A 35 -1.99 -2.78 10.04
N VAL A 36 -1.91 -2.72 8.70
CA VAL A 36 -2.95 -2.08 7.87
C VAL A 36 -4.27 -2.83 7.96
N LEU A 37 -4.25 -4.18 7.93
CA LEU A 37 -5.47 -4.99 8.10
C LEU A 37 -6.11 -4.78 9.47
N ALA A 38 -5.32 -4.71 10.54
CA ALA A 38 -5.82 -4.40 11.87
C ALA A 38 -6.39 -2.97 11.93
N TRP A 39 -5.69 -2.01 11.31
CA TRP A 39 -6.10 -0.61 11.26
C TRP A 39 -7.43 -0.41 10.53
N ILE A 40 -7.63 -0.99 9.34
CA ILE A 40 -8.91 -0.86 8.62
C ILE A 40 -10.05 -1.64 9.29
N LYS A 41 -9.74 -2.65 10.12
CA LYS A 41 -10.75 -3.32 10.96
C LYS A 41 -11.19 -2.45 12.13
N GLU A 42 -10.26 -1.72 12.74
CA GLU A 42 -10.54 -0.78 13.82
C GLU A 42 -11.21 0.50 13.30
N TYR A 43 -10.79 0.99 12.14
CA TYR A 43 -11.29 2.18 11.45
C TYR A 43 -11.81 1.83 10.05
N PRO A 44 -13.01 1.24 9.93
CA PRO A 44 -13.56 0.81 8.63
C PRO A 44 -13.73 1.94 7.62
N GLU A 45 -13.81 3.19 8.09
CA GLU A 45 -13.82 4.39 7.24
C GLU A 45 -12.53 4.58 6.43
N GLN A 46 -11.42 3.97 6.85
CA GLN A 46 -10.12 4.03 6.15
C GLN A 46 -10.02 3.04 5.00
N THR A 47 -10.86 1.99 5.00
CA THR A 47 -10.94 0.97 3.94
C THR A 47 -11.01 1.57 2.52
N PRO A 48 -11.92 2.50 2.19
CA PRO A 48 -11.98 3.07 0.84
C PRO A 48 -10.69 3.79 0.45
N PHE A 49 -10.03 4.50 1.37
CA PHE A 49 -8.78 5.20 1.08
C PHE A 49 -7.62 4.24 0.77
N VAL A 50 -7.52 3.13 1.51
CA VAL A 50 -6.53 2.09 1.23
C VAL A 50 -6.80 1.41 -0.12
N LYS A 51 -8.07 1.16 -0.45
CA LYS A 51 -8.45 0.60 -1.76
C LYS A 51 -8.16 1.56 -2.91
N ASP A 52 -8.47 2.84 -2.76
CA ASP A 52 -8.15 3.88 -3.75
C ASP A 52 -6.64 4.00 -3.95
N LEU A 53 -5.85 3.97 -2.87
CA LEU A 53 -4.39 3.93 -2.97
C LEU A 53 -3.91 2.72 -3.76
N CYS A 54 -4.46 1.54 -3.46
CA CYS A 54 -4.09 0.31 -4.16
C CYS A 54 -4.45 0.37 -5.65
N ALA A 55 -5.63 0.88 -5.98
CA ALA A 55 -6.07 1.06 -7.36
C ALA A 55 -5.20 2.09 -8.11
N ALA A 56 -4.87 3.20 -7.47
CA ALA A 56 -4.01 4.23 -8.05
C ALA A 56 -2.62 3.67 -8.41
N MET A 57 -2.04 2.85 -7.53
CA MET A 57 -0.73 2.21 -7.73
C MET A 57 -0.75 1.09 -8.78
N GLN A 58 -1.91 0.51 -9.11
CA GLN A 58 -2.07 -0.51 -10.17
C GLN A 58 -2.44 0.08 -11.55
N SER A 59 -2.31 1.39 -11.72
CA SER A 59 -2.54 2.04 -13.02
C SER A 59 -1.52 1.57 -14.07
N ASP A 60 -1.92 1.52 -15.35
CA ASP A 60 -1.09 1.03 -16.47
C ASP A 60 0.29 1.72 -16.62
N ASP A 61 0.44 2.93 -16.08
CA ASP A 61 1.68 3.72 -16.12
C ASP A 61 2.63 3.46 -14.92
N ILE A 62 2.25 2.57 -13.99
CA ILE A 62 3.00 2.26 -12.76
C ILE A 62 3.40 0.77 -12.77
N THR A 63 4.69 0.49 -12.58
CA THR A 63 5.17 -0.86 -12.32
C THR A 63 5.24 -1.09 -10.82
N VAL A 64 4.46 -2.03 -10.31
CA VAL A 64 4.50 -2.43 -8.90
C VAL A 64 5.32 -3.69 -8.75
N LEU A 65 6.23 -3.73 -7.77
CA LEU A 65 6.96 -4.96 -7.46
C LEU A 65 6.00 -6.08 -7.01
N PRO A 66 6.26 -7.35 -7.38
CA PRO A 66 5.35 -8.46 -7.10
C PRO A 66 5.10 -8.68 -5.61
N GLU A 67 6.09 -8.40 -4.76
CA GLU A 67 5.95 -8.44 -3.30
C GLU A 67 4.92 -7.44 -2.78
N VAL A 68 4.94 -6.20 -3.28
CA VAL A 68 3.97 -5.15 -2.93
C VAL A 68 2.60 -5.51 -3.49
N SER A 69 2.53 -5.98 -4.73
CA SER A 69 1.27 -6.41 -5.36
C SER A 69 0.58 -7.53 -4.56
N ASN A 70 1.34 -8.50 -4.04
CA ASN A 70 0.82 -9.55 -3.17
C ASN A 70 0.21 -8.99 -1.87
N VAL A 71 0.85 -8.00 -1.26
CA VAL A 71 0.32 -7.33 -0.07
C VAL A 71 -0.95 -6.55 -0.40
N MET A 72 -0.96 -5.81 -1.51
CA MET A 72 -2.13 -5.05 -1.97
C MET A 72 -3.35 -5.94 -2.23
N ALA A 73 -3.14 -7.15 -2.76
CA ALA A 73 -4.20 -8.13 -2.99
C ALA A 73 -4.90 -8.55 -1.69
N SER A 74 -4.27 -8.38 -0.52
CA SER A 74 -4.88 -8.68 0.78
C SER A 74 -5.88 -7.62 1.24
N PHE A 75 -5.90 -6.43 0.61
CA PHE A 75 -6.83 -5.35 0.91
C PHE A 75 -7.93 -5.17 -0.15
N ALA A 76 -7.87 -5.90 -1.27
CA ALA A 76 -8.79 -5.80 -2.40
C ALA A 76 -10.22 -6.25 -2.04
#